data_AF-A0A7V4YWQ9-F1
#
_entry.id   AF-A0A7V4YWQ9-F1
#
_cell.length_a   1.000
_cell.length_b   1.000
_cell.length_c   1.000
_cell.angle_alpha   90.00
_cell.angle_beta   90.00
_cell.angle_gamma   90.00
#
_symmetry.space_group_name_H-M   'P 1'
#
loop_
_entity.id
_entity.type
_entity.pdbx_description
1 polymer ?
#
loop_
_entity_poly.entity_id
_entity_poly.type
_entity_poly.pdbx_seq_one_letter_code
_entity_poly.pdbx_strand_id
1 'polypeptide(L)'
;MRFLIVIFLFQIIAGCNETQQSSKSGTSDVIQLSNLPAVTNPADARNWCQNQFTDAVPINADTSNMGRRFFLLGEGIHRVAVQLGNMTSSFLIRKAGEKSAELFTSDNFPLCLSKRENFNIAENGTFFKYDNHKGVEYSTEVQVSSEGLFVVLTFPPDLTYGLNVHRCAGCR
;
A
#
# COMPACT_ATOMS: atom_id res chain seq x y z
N MET A 1 -49.24 -38.19 -44.20
CA MET A 1 -50.07 -38.81 -43.14
C MET A 1 -49.14 -39.39 -42.08
N ARG A 2 -49.35 -38.99 -40.80
CA ARG A 2 -49.02 -39.70 -39.54
C ARG A 2 -47.54 -40.10 -39.34
N PHE A 3 -46.72 -39.28 -38.69
CA PHE A 3 -46.49 -39.23 -37.23
C PHE A 3 -46.50 -40.60 -36.53
N LEU A 4 -45.33 -41.03 -36.04
CA LEU A 4 -45.23 -41.92 -34.90
C LEU A 4 -44.03 -41.49 -34.03
N ILE A 5 -44.40 -41.17 -32.80
CA ILE A 5 -43.60 -40.64 -31.70
C ILE A 5 -42.97 -41.82 -30.97
N VAL A 6 -41.68 -41.74 -30.63
CA VAL A 6 -41.14 -42.43 -29.45
C VAL A 6 -40.23 -41.47 -28.70
N ILE A 7 -40.77 -41.03 -27.56
CA ILE A 7 -40.11 -40.27 -26.51
C ILE A 7 -39.27 -41.26 -25.69
N PHE A 8 -38.00 -40.91 -25.43
CA PHE A 8 -37.26 -41.49 -24.31
C PHE A 8 -36.67 -40.36 -23.47
N LEU A 9 -37.30 -40.16 -22.31
CA LEU A 9 -36.79 -39.36 -21.21
C LEU A 9 -35.61 -40.09 -20.55
N PHE A 10 -34.49 -39.40 -20.42
CA PHE A 10 -33.49 -39.67 -19.38
C PHE A 10 -33.02 -38.32 -18.83
N GLN A 11 -33.66 -37.88 -17.74
CA GLN A 11 -33.19 -36.75 -16.92
C GLN A 11 -32.24 -37.34 -15.87
N ILE A 12 -30.95 -37.13 -16.07
CA ILE A 12 -29.91 -37.40 -15.07
C ILE A 12 -29.96 -36.22 -14.09
N ILE A 13 -30.55 -36.42 -12.92
CA ILE A 13 -30.42 -35.51 -11.79
C ILE A 13 -29.03 -35.78 -11.18
N ALA A 14 -28.01 -35.16 -11.77
CA ALA A 14 -26.72 -35.03 -11.11
C ALA A 14 -26.84 -33.91 -10.09
N GLY A 15 -26.90 -34.29 -8.81
CA GLY A 15 -26.78 -33.36 -7.71
C GLY A 15 -25.46 -32.62 -7.79
N CYS A 16 -25.51 -31.30 -7.89
CA CYS A 16 -24.43 -30.43 -7.45
C CYS A 16 -24.90 -29.78 -6.15
N ASN A 17 -24.49 -30.38 -5.04
CA ASN A 17 -24.30 -29.63 -3.80
C ASN A 17 -23.31 -28.53 -4.14
N GLU A 18 -23.79 -27.31 -4.38
CA GLU A 18 -22.97 -26.11 -4.31
C GLU A 18 -22.49 -25.98 -2.87
N THR A 19 -21.42 -26.71 -2.58
CA THR A 19 -20.52 -26.38 -1.50
C THR A 19 -20.00 -25.02 -1.89
N GLN A 20 -20.53 -23.96 -1.26
CA GLN A 20 -19.91 -22.63 -1.28
C GLN A 20 -18.52 -22.79 -0.70
N GLN A 21 -17.59 -23.15 -1.57
CA GLN A 21 -16.17 -23.07 -1.32
C GLN A 21 -15.93 -21.57 -1.23
N SER A 22 -15.94 -21.07 0.01
CA SER A 22 -15.41 -19.78 0.38
C SER A 22 -13.97 -19.77 -0.12
N SER A 23 -13.80 -19.30 -1.36
CA SER A 23 -12.51 -18.91 -1.86
C SER A 23 -12.14 -17.73 -0.97
N LYS A 24 -11.30 -17.98 0.04
CA LYS A 24 -10.31 -16.99 0.42
C LYS A 24 -9.63 -16.61 -0.88
N SER A 25 -10.09 -15.50 -1.47
CA SER A 25 -9.37 -14.77 -2.48
C SER A 25 -7.95 -14.71 -1.97
N GLY A 26 -7.02 -15.35 -2.67
CA GLY A 26 -5.61 -15.29 -2.30
C GLY A 26 -5.23 -13.83 -2.41
N THR A 27 -5.28 -13.13 -1.28
CA THR A 27 -4.96 -11.71 -1.21
C THR A 27 -3.53 -11.58 -1.66
N SER A 28 -3.33 -10.96 -2.82
CA SER A 28 -1.99 -10.57 -3.24
C SER A 28 -1.63 -9.37 -2.36
N ASP A 29 -1.04 -9.62 -1.20
CA ASP A 29 -0.63 -8.58 -0.25
C ASP A 29 0.56 -7.78 -0.83
N VAL A 30 0.26 -6.86 -1.76
CA VAL A 30 1.27 -5.98 -2.37
C VAL A 30 1.79 -4.99 -1.33
N ILE A 31 0.94 -4.54 -0.41
CA ILE A 31 1.28 -3.70 0.73
C ILE A 31 0.89 -4.46 2.00
N GLN A 32 1.87 -4.66 2.87
CA GLN A 32 1.68 -5.25 4.18
C GLN A 32 2.18 -4.30 5.27
N LEU A 33 1.51 -4.28 6.43
CA LEU A 33 2.06 -3.58 7.59
C LEU A 33 3.21 -4.38 8.16
N SER A 34 4.21 -3.67 8.66
CA SER A 34 5.30 -4.31 9.37
C SER A 34 4.84 -4.95 10.67
N ASN A 35 5.26 -6.19 10.89
CA ASN A 35 5.11 -6.92 12.13
C ASN A 35 6.30 -6.73 13.09
N LEU A 36 7.26 -5.85 12.76
CA LEU A 36 8.38 -5.56 13.65
C LEU A 36 7.89 -4.88 14.94
N PRO A 37 8.50 -5.20 16.09
CA PRO A 37 8.11 -4.60 17.37
C PRO A 37 8.38 -3.09 17.38
N ALA A 38 7.58 -2.37 18.16
CA ALA A 38 7.76 -0.93 18.39
C ALA A 38 9.15 -0.62 18.95
N VAL A 39 9.81 0.39 18.40
CA VAL A 39 11.03 0.99 18.94
C VAL A 39 10.66 2.21 19.77
N THR A 40 10.56 2.03 21.07
CA THR A 40 10.10 3.08 22.01
C THR A 40 11.24 3.85 22.68
N ASN A 41 12.45 3.28 22.71
CA ASN A 41 13.63 3.95 23.23
C ASN A 41 14.31 4.78 22.12
N PRO A 42 14.43 6.11 22.27
CA PRO A 42 15.12 6.95 21.31
C PRO A 42 16.55 6.48 20.99
N ALA A 43 17.27 5.94 21.97
CA ALA A 43 18.65 5.49 21.85
C ALA A 43 18.83 4.07 21.27
N ASP A 44 17.74 3.37 20.91
CA ASP A 44 17.82 2.06 20.28
C ASP A 44 18.45 2.20 18.89
N ALA A 45 19.48 1.40 18.59
CA ALA A 45 20.17 1.41 17.29
C ALA A 45 19.25 1.06 16.10
N ARG A 46 18.11 0.42 16.36
CA ARG A 46 17.07 0.12 15.37
C ARG A 46 16.13 1.29 15.11
N ASN A 47 16.26 2.38 15.87
CA ASN A 47 15.42 3.55 15.73
C ASN A 47 15.77 4.35 14.47
N TRP A 48 15.19 3.94 13.35
CA TRP A 48 15.42 4.62 12.07
C TRP A 48 14.95 6.07 12.07
N CYS A 49 14.12 6.51 13.01
CA CYS A 49 13.78 7.93 13.17
C CYS A 49 15.00 8.83 13.38
N GLN A 50 16.07 8.29 13.99
CA GLN A 50 17.31 9.04 14.23
C GLN A 50 18.33 8.90 13.11
N ASN A 51 18.07 8.03 12.13
CA ASN A 51 18.97 7.84 11.01
C ASN A 51 18.86 8.99 10.00
N GLN A 52 19.97 9.25 9.32
CA GLN A 52 19.98 10.19 8.23
C GLN A 52 19.42 9.51 6.97
N PHE A 53 18.38 10.11 6.40
CA PHE A 53 17.86 9.76 5.08
C PHE A 53 18.45 10.76 4.08
N THR A 54 19.69 10.52 3.65
CA THR A 54 20.47 11.46 2.83
C THR A 54 20.10 11.42 1.35
N ASP A 55 19.57 10.29 0.87
CA ASP A 55 19.34 10.07 -0.55
C ASP A 55 17.95 10.62 -0.92
N ALA A 56 17.90 11.83 -1.49
CA ALA A 56 16.66 12.34 -2.06
C ALA A 56 16.22 11.47 -3.25
N VAL A 57 14.98 10.99 -3.22
CA VAL A 57 14.43 10.12 -4.26
C VAL A 57 13.74 10.98 -5.32
N PRO A 58 14.00 10.77 -6.62
CA PRO A 58 13.29 11.47 -7.68
C PRO A 58 11.78 11.18 -7.64
N ILE A 59 10.98 12.24 -7.58
CA ILE A 59 9.51 12.17 -7.57
C ILE A 59 9.02 12.69 -8.91
N ASN A 60 8.26 11.87 -9.62
CA ASN A 60 7.66 12.21 -10.90
C ASN A 60 6.20 12.57 -10.73
N ALA A 61 5.67 13.37 -11.66
CA ALA A 61 4.25 13.68 -11.77
C ALA A 61 3.62 12.89 -12.92
N ASP A 62 2.40 12.42 -12.72
CA ASP A 62 1.60 11.85 -13.81
C ASP A 62 1.04 12.98 -14.68
N THR A 63 1.38 12.97 -15.97
CA THR A 63 0.94 14.02 -16.92
C THR A 63 -0.55 13.97 -17.21
N SER A 64 -1.21 12.83 -16.95
CA SER A 64 -2.66 12.66 -17.11
C SER A 64 -3.45 13.00 -15.84
N ASN A 65 -2.78 13.06 -14.69
CA ASN A 65 -3.39 13.40 -13.41
C ASN A 65 -2.38 14.17 -12.54
N MET A 66 -2.49 15.50 -12.54
CA MET A 66 -1.58 16.37 -11.79
C MET A 66 -1.67 16.21 -10.26
N GLY A 67 -2.64 15.48 -9.73
CA GLY A 67 -2.71 15.09 -8.32
C GLY A 67 -1.93 13.81 -7.99
N ARG A 68 -1.44 13.08 -9.00
CA ARG A 68 -0.64 11.86 -8.82
C ARG A 68 0.85 12.15 -8.84
N ARG A 69 1.57 11.64 -7.85
CA ARG A 69 3.03 11.65 -7.75
C ARG A 69 3.52 10.23 -7.56
N PHE A 70 4.65 9.88 -8.14
CA PHE A 70 5.18 8.53 -8.01
C PHE A 70 6.70 8.51 -7.95
N PHE A 71 7.22 7.48 -7.31
CA PHE A 71 8.65 7.20 -7.25
C PHE A 71 8.91 5.69 -7.31
N LEU A 72 10.10 5.33 -7.78
CA LEU A 72 10.57 3.95 -7.79
C LEU A 72 10.97 3.53 -6.37
N LEU A 73 10.39 2.44 -5.87
CA LEU A 73 10.75 1.84 -4.58
C LEU A 73 11.94 0.90 -4.77
N GLY A 74 13.14 1.45 -4.54
CA GLY A 74 14.38 0.68 -4.58
C GLY A 74 14.66 -0.07 -3.28
N GLU A 75 15.87 -0.65 -3.20
CA GLU A 75 16.39 -1.26 -1.97
C GLU A 75 16.57 -0.24 -0.84
N GLY A 76 16.51 -0.70 0.41
CA GLY A 76 16.62 0.14 1.61
C GLY A 76 15.28 0.72 2.08
N ILE A 77 15.34 1.66 3.01
CA ILE A 77 14.14 2.20 3.69
C ILE A 77 13.87 3.61 3.21
N HIS A 78 12.64 3.86 2.80
CA HIS A 78 12.20 5.15 2.27
C HIS A 78 11.32 5.85 3.29
N ARG A 79 11.71 7.05 3.72
CA ARG A 79 10.87 7.94 4.50
C ARG A 79 10.08 8.82 3.57
N VAL A 80 8.76 8.70 3.67
CA VAL A 80 7.81 9.53 2.92
C VAL A 80 7.19 10.52 3.89
N ALA A 81 7.26 11.81 3.55
CA ALA A 81 6.65 12.89 4.29
C ALA A 81 5.73 13.71 3.37
N VAL A 82 4.45 13.75 3.72
CA VAL A 82 3.41 14.54 3.03
C VAL A 82 3.06 15.72 3.91
N GLN A 83 3.10 16.93 3.36
CA GLN A 83 2.94 18.19 4.09
C GLN A 83 1.77 18.99 3.56
N LEU A 84 0.96 19.56 4.47
CA LEU A 84 -0.07 20.55 4.15
C LEU A 84 -0.01 21.66 5.21
N GLY A 85 0.46 22.85 4.82
CA GLY A 85 0.73 23.93 5.77
C GLY A 85 1.78 23.51 6.81
N ASN A 86 1.41 23.53 8.08
CA ASN A 86 2.26 23.09 9.21
C ASN A 86 2.04 21.61 9.60
N MET A 87 1.13 20.90 8.94
CA MET A 87 0.84 19.50 9.23
C MET A 87 1.73 18.59 8.39
N THR A 88 2.24 17.53 9.00
CA THR A 88 3.02 16.50 8.31
C THR A 88 2.44 15.12 8.62
N SER A 89 2.16 14.37 7.56
CA SER A 89 2.01 12.92 7.61
C SER A 89 3.35 12.28 7.24
N SER A 90 3.71 11.21 7.91
CA SER A 90 4.98 10.50 7.72
C SER A 90 4.81 9.00 7.89
N PHE A 91 5.45 8.23 7.01
CA PHE A 91 5.57 6.78 7.12
C PHE A 91 6.92 6.32 6.55
N LEU A 92 7.33 5.10 6.88
CA LEU A 92 8.43 4.44 6.19
C LEU A 92 7.89 3.32 5.31
N ILE A 93 8.56 3.06 4.21
CA ILE A 93 8.24 1.96 3.30
C ILE A 93 9.53 1.33 2.77
N ARG A 94 9.54 -0.01 2.63
CA ARG A 94 10.64 -0.75 2.00
C ARG A 94 10.09 -1.87 1.12
N LYS A 95 10.90 -2.39 0.20
CA LYS A 95 10.57 -3.64 -0.50
C LYS A 95 10.50 -4.81 0.49
N ALA A 96 9.48 -5.65 0.35
CA ALA A 96 9.31 -6.91 1.10
C ALA A 96 9.45 -8.15 0.18
N GLY A 97 9.99 -7.94 -1.01
CA GLY A 97 10.12 -8.91 -2.10
C GLY A 97 10.11 -8.18 -3.44
N GLU A 98 10.05 -8.95 -4.53
CA GLU A 98 10.02 -8.38 -5.90
C GLU A 98 8.65 -7.80 -6.30
N LYS A 99 7.60 -8.04 -5.51
CA LYS A 99 6.23 -7.62 -5.84
C LYS A 99 5.46 -7.08 -4.63
N SER A 100 6.14 -6.86 -3.51
CA SER A 100 5.50 -6.40 -2.29
C SER A 100 6.34 -5.33 -1.58
N ALA A 101 5.65 -4.53 -0.78
CA ALA A 101 6.19 -3.47 0.04
C ALA A 101 5.69 -3.61 1.48
N GLU A 102 6.57 -3.30 2.42
CA GLU A 102 6.27 -3.26 3.85
C GLU A 102 6.16 -1.81 4.32
N LEU A 103 5.02 -1.49 4.93
CA LEU A 103 4.66 -0.18 5.47
C LEU A 103 4.91 -0.13 6.98
N PHE A 104 5.61 0.90 7.43
CA PHE A 104 5.85 1.18 8.85
C PHE A 104 5.10 2.44 9.27
N THR A 105 4.50 2.37 10.46
CA THR A 105 3.71 3.46 11.06
C THR A 105 4.13 3.70 12.50
N SER A 106 3.36 4.47 13.27
CA SER A 106 3.58 4.65 14.71
C SER A 106 3.66 3.34 15.50
N ASP A 107 3.04 2.25 15.02
CA ASP A 107 3.12 0.95 15.68
C ASP A 107 4.57 0.43 15.75
N ASN A 108 5.40 0.83 14.78
CA ASN A 108 6.81 0.46 14.74
C ASN A 108 7.69 1.59 15.28
N PHE A 109 7.35 2.85 14.99
CA PHE A 109 8.17 4.03 15.32
C PHE A 109 7.30 5.20 15.83
N PRO A 110 6.79 5.13 17.07
CA PRO A 110 5.75 6.03 17.58
C PRO A 110 6.20 7.50 17.72
N LEU A 111 7.51 7.74 17.78
CA LEU A 111 8.05 9.09 18.01
C LEU A 111 8.17 9.94 16.74
N CYS A 112 8.12 9.34 15.54
CA CYS A 112 8.36 10.08 14.30
C CYS A 112 7.43 9.74 13.13
N LEU A 113 6.67 8.65 13.23
CA LEU A 113 5.73 8.24 12.19
C LEU A 113 4.30 8.57 12.58
N SER A 114 3.47 8.76 11.57
CA SER A 114 2.05 8.99 11.77
C SER A 114 1.35 7.80 12.40
N LYS A 115 0.29 8.12 13.15
CA LYS A 115 -0.50 7.12 13.86
C LYS A 115 -1.05 6.05 12.92
N ARG A 116 -0.93 4.78 13.31
CA ARG A 116 -1.48 3.64 12.58
C ARG A 116 -2.96 3.79 12.26
N GLU A 117 -3.75 4.34 13.19
CA GLU A 117 -5.20 4.52 13.06
C GLU A 117 -5.60 5.41 11.86
N ASN A 118 -4.68 6.24 11.37
CA ASN A 118 -4.92 7.10 10.20
C ASN A 118 -4.73 6.35 8.87
N PHE A 119 -4.23 5.11 8.89
CA PHE A 119 -3.96 4.30 7.69
C PHE A 119 -5.05 3.24 7.50
N ASN A 120 -5.79 3.32 6.41
CA ASN A 120 -6.81 2.37 6.01
C ASN A 120 -6.31 1.57 4.80
N ILE A 121 -5.81 0.36 5.04
CA ILE A 121 -5.34 -0.53 3.98
C ILE A 121 -6.53 -1.24 3.36
N ALA A 122 -6.61 -1.24 2.04
CA ALA A 122 -7.66 -1.94 1.32
C ALA A 122 -7.58 -3.45 1.57
N GLU A 123 -8.74 -4.14 1.54
CA GLU A 123 -8.81 -5.59 1.78
C GLU A 123 -7.92 -6.42 0.84
N ASN A 124 -7.68 -5.91 -0.38
CA ASN A 124 -6.82 -6.54 -1.37
C ASN A 124 -5.32 -6.23 -1.18
N GLY A 125 -4.95 -5.40 -0.21
CA GLY A 125 -3.57 -5.03 0.07
C GLY A 125 -2.89 -4.21 -1.03
N THR A 126 -3.58 -3.69 -2.04
CA THR A 126 -2.91 -2.99 -3.17
C THR A 126 -2.72 -1.49 -2.93
N PHE A 127 -3.53 -0.90 -2.06
CA PHE A 127 -3.43 0.51 -1.70
C PHE A 127 -3.82 0.74 -0.24
N PHE A 128 -3.44 1.90 0.29
CA PHE A 128 -3.96 2.42 1.54
C PHE A 128 -4.41 3.86 1.39
N LYS A 129 -5.40 4.26 2.19
CA LYS A 129 -5.78 5.66 2.38
C LYS A 129 -5.19 6.18 3.67
N TYR A 130 -4.67 7.39 3.65
CA TYR A 130 -4.31 8.14 4.84
C TYR A 130 -5.35 9.22 5.07
N ASP A 131 -5.86 9.34 6.29
CA ASP A 131 -6.68 10.47 6.76
C ASP A 131 -6.40 10.70 8.25
N ASN A 132 -5.96 11.91 8.61
CA ASN A 132 -5.72 12.28 10.01
C ASN A 132 -6.88 13.05 10.66
N HIS A 133 -8.00 13.21 9.96
CA HIS A 133 -9.17 14.00 10.33
C HIS A 133 -8.86 15.46 10.72
N LYS A 134 -7.71 15.97 10.25
CA LYS A 134 -7.23 17.34 10.47
C LYS A 134 -6.87 18.04 9.16
N GLY A 135 -7.14 17.41 8.01
CA GLY A 135 -6.97 18.00 6.67
C GLY A 135 -5.86 17.37 5.82
N VAL A 136 -5.04 16.47 6.36
CA VAL A 136 -4.10 15.69 5.53
C VAL A 136 -4.77 14.38 5.14
N GLU A 137 -5.14 14.27 3.88
CA GLU A 137 -5.68 13.05 3.29
C GLU A 137 -5.02 12.76 1.94
N TYR A 138 -4.80 11.47 1.66
CA TYR A 138 -4.28 11.00 0.37
C TYR A 138 -4.48 9.49 0.25
N SER A 139 -4.27 8.96 -0.95
CA SER A 139 -4.17 7.51 -1.17
C SER A 139 -2.81 7.14 -1.72
N THR A 140 -2.32 5.96 -1.36
CA THR A 140 -1.07 5.41 -1.85
C THR A 140 -1.30 4.01 -2.39
N GLU A 141 -0.88 3.77 -3.62
CA GLU A 141 -0.90 2.46 -4.29
C GLU A 141 0.55 2.01 -4.53
N VAL A 142 0.78 0.69 -4.51
CA VAL A 142 2.02 0.11 -5.01
C VAL A 142 1.74 -0.60 -6.33
N GLN A 143 2.39 -0.13 -7.40
CA GLN A 143 2.24 -0.67 -8.74
C GLN A 143 3.47 -1.51 -9.10
N VAL A 144 3.24 -2.72 -9.60
CA VAL A 144 4.29 -3.61 -10.08
C VAL A 144 4.40 -3.50 -11.59
N SER A 145 5.59 -3.21 -12.11
CA SER A 145 5.88 -3.18 -13.54
C SER A 145 7.18 -3.93 -13.87
N SER A 146 7.52 -4.01 -15.17
CA SER A 146 8.81 -4.54 -15.62
C SER A 146 10.01 -3.70 -15.16
N GLU A 147 9.80 -2.43 -14.81
CA GLU A 147 10.84 -1.51 -14.34
C GLU A 147 11.03 -1.54 -12.82
N GLY A 148 10.11 -2.18 -12.08
CA GLY A 148 10.19 -2.36 -10.63
C GLY A 148 8.86 -2.06 -9.91
N LEU A 149 8.96 -1.81 -8.60
CA LEU A 149 7.82 -1.37 -7.80
C LEU A 149 7.78 0.15 -7.77
N PHE A 150 6.62 0.72 -8.08
CA PHE A 150 6.36 2.15 -7.97
C PHE A 150 5.40 2.41 -6.81
N VAL A 151 5.73 3.39 -5.98
CA VAL A 151 4.80 3.92 -4.98
C VAL A 151 4.14 5.14 -5.60
N VAL A 152 2.81 5.08 -5.73
CA VAL A 152 2.01 6.13 -6.35
C VAL A 152 1.13 6.77 -5.29
N LEU A 153 1.34 8.06 -5.03
CA LEU A 153 0.52 8.87 -4.14
C LEU A 153 -0.47 9.69 -4.97
N THR A 154 -1.74 9.68 -4.59
CA THR A 154 -2.79 10.49 -5.20
C THR A 154 -3.36 11.45 -4.15
N PHE A 155 -3.24 12.74 -4.44
CA PHE A 155 -3.72 13.83 -3.60
C PHE A 155 -5.07 14.37 -4.13
N PRO A 156 -5.94 14.90 -3.24
CA PRO A 156 -7.09 15.70 -3.64
C PRO A 156 -6.69 16.87 -4.56
N PRO A 157 -7.49 17.19 -5.59
CA PRO A 157 -7.14 18.20 -6.60
C PRO A 157 -7.22 19.66 -6.11
N ASP A 158 -7.91 19.90 -5.00
CA ASP A 158 -8.20 21.21 -4.42
C ASP A 158 -7.15 21.69 -3.41
N LEU A 159 -6.20 20.82 -3.05
CA LEU A 159 -5.18 21.09 -2.05
C LEU A 159 -3.78 20.93 -2.62
N THR A 160 -2.87 21.81 -2.20
CA THR A 160 -1.45 21.74 -2.58
C THR A 160 -0.66 21.06 -1.47
N TYR A 161 -0.18 19.85 -1.74
CA TYR A 161 0.66 19.09 -0.83
C TYR A 161 2.15 19.23 -1.17
N GLY A 162 2.97 19.38 -0.13
CA GLY A 162 4.40 19.11 -0.22
C GLY A 162 4.65 17.60 -0.10
N LEU A 163 5.60 17.07 -0.88
CA LEU A 163 5.98 15.66 -0.80
C LEU A 163 7.51 15.56 -0.80
N ASN A 164 8.04 14.89 0.23
CA ASN A 164 9.45 14.60 0.36
C ASN A 164 9.63 13.09 0.51
N VAL A 165 10.51 12.51 -0.31
CA VAL A 165 10.89 11.10 -0.21
C VAL A 165 12.39 11.02 -0.12
N HIS A 166 12.89 10.45 0.97
CA HIS A 166 14.31 10.22 1.16
C HIS A 166 14.56 8.76 1.52
N ARG A 167 15.69 8.22 1.07
CA ARG A 167 16.09 6.84 1.28
C ARG A 167 17.28 6.74 2.24
N CYS A 168 17.26 5.71 3.06
CA CYS A 168 18.38 5.24 3.85
C CYS A 168 18.80 3.87 3.32
N ALA A 169 19.87 3.83 2.52
CA ALA A 169 20.37 2.57 1.93
C ALA A 169 21.00 1.62 2.96
N GLY A 170 21.55 2.17 4.06
CA GLY A 170 22.18 1.41 5.13
C GLY A 170 21.23 0.95 6.24
N CYS A 171 19.97 1.38 6.24
CA CYS A 171 18.97 0.96 7.22
C CYS A 171 18.45 -0.43 6.83
N ARG A 172 18.57 -1.41 7.72
CA ARG A 172 18.07 -2.79 7.55
C ARG A 172 17.30 -3.24 8.78
#